data_AF-Q3ULW8-F1
#
_entry.id   AF-Q3ULW8-F1
#
_cell.length_a   1.000
_cell.length_b   1.000
_cell.length_c   1.000
_cell.angle_alpha   90.00
_cell.angle_beta   90.00
_cell.angle_gamma   90.00
#
_symmetry.space_group_name_H-M   'P 1'
#
loop_
_entity.id
_entity.type
_entity.pdbx_description
1 polymer ?
#
loop_
_entity_poly.entity_id
_entity_poly.type
_entity_poly.pdbx_seq_one_letter_code
_entity_poly.pdbx_strand_id
1 'polypeptide(L)'
;MAPKRKASVQTEGSKKRRQGTEEEDSFRSTAEALRAAPADNRVIRVDPSCPFSRNPGIQVHEDYDCTLNQTNIGNNNNKFYIIQLLEEGSRFFCWNRWGRVGEVGQSKMNHFTCLEDAKKDFKKKFWEKTKNKWEERDRFVAQPNKYTLIEVQGEAESQEAVVKALSPQVYSGPVRTVVKPCSLDPATQNLITNIFSKEMFKNAMTLMNLDVKKMPLGKLTKQQIARGFEALEALEEAMKNPTGDGQSLEELSSCFYTVIPHNFGRSRPPPINSPDVLQAKKDMLLVLADIELAQTLQAAPGEEEEKVEEVPHPLDRDYQLLRCQLQLLDSGESEYKAIQTYLKQTGNSYRCPDLRHVWKVNREGEGDRFQAHSKLGNRRLLWHGTNVAVVAAILTSGLRIMPHSGGRVGKGIYFASENSKSAGYVTTMHCGGHQVGYMFLGEVALGKEHHITIDDPSLKSPPSGFDSVIARGQTEPDPAQDIELELDGQPVVVPQGPPVQCPSFKSSSFSQSEYLIYKESQCRLRYLLEIHL
;
A
#
# COMPACT_ATOMS: atom_id res chain seq x y z
N MET A 1 28.31 -74.80 -9.33
CA MET A 1 28.68 -75.05 -7.93
C MET A 1 28.71 -73.72 -7.19
N ALA A 2 28.46 -73.69 -5.88
CA ALA A 2 28.64 -72.50 -5.02
C ALA A 2 29.98 -72.62 -4.24
N PRO A 3 30.53 -71.55 -3.63
CA PRO A 3 29.97 -71.07 -2.36
C PRO A 3 29.90 -69.53 -2.18
N LYS A 4 29.21 -69.14 -1.11
CA LYS A 4 28.87 -67.77 -0.68
C LYS A 4 30.04 -67.08 0.03
N ARG A 5 30.13 -65.75 -0.04
CA ARG A 5 30.35 -64.88 1.13
C ARG A 5 29.47 -63.62 1.01
N LYS A 6 29.02 -63.09 2.15
CA LYS A 6 28.13 -61.91 2.22
C LYS A 6 28.94 -60.64 2.44
N ALA A 7 28.50 -59.54 1.84
CA ALA A 7 28.69 -58.19 2.33
C ALA A 7 27.33 -57.48 2.29
N SER A 8 26.97 -56.76 3.35
CA SER A 8 25.68 -56.06 3.46
C SER A 8 25.88 -54.57 3.23
N VAL A 9 25.39 -54.05 2.11
CA VAL A 9 25.27 -52.61 1.85
C VAL A 9 23.86 -52.18 2.24
N GLN A 10 23.72 -51.16 3.07
CA GLN A 10 22.43 -50.56 3.39
C GLN A 10 22.00 -49.64 2.23
N THR A 11 20.94 -50.04 1.52
CA THR A 11 20.23 -49.16 0.59
C THR A 11 19.16 -48.38 1.35
N GLU A 12 19.41 -47.13 1.69
CA GLU A 12 18.32 -46.23 2.11
C GLU A 12 17.45 -45.88 0.90
N GLY A 13 16.12 -45.99 1.07
CA GLY A 13 15.17 -45.95 -0.04
C GLY A 13 14.89 -44.54 -0.55
N SER A 14 14.99 -44.35 -1.87
CA SER A 14 14.66 -43.10 -2.56
C SER A 14 13.18 -42.73 -2.41
N LYS A 15 12.83 -41.93 -1.39
CA LYS A 15 11.49 -41.35 -1.26
C LYS A 15 11.28 -40.27 -2.32
N LYS A 16 10.45 -40.56 -3.32
CA LYS A 16 9.82 -39.54 -4.18
C LYS A 16 9.04 -38.55 -3.30
N ARG A 17 9.58 -37.35 -3.07
CA ARG A 17 8.81 -36.23 -2.52
C ARG A 17 8.06 -35.57 -3.68
N ARG A 18 6.73 -35.46 -3.57
CA ARG A 18 5.88 -34.86 -4.61
C ARG A 18 6.21 -33.36 -4.76
N GLN A 19 6.26 -32.88 -6.00
CA GLN A 19 6.07 -31.45 -6.30
C GLN A 19 4.57 -31.12 -6.23
N GLY A 20 4.24 -29.86 -5.92
CA GLY A 20 2.89 -29.31 -6.01
C GLY A 20 2.17 -29.13 -4.67
N THR A 21 2.55 -28.10 -3.90
CA THR A 21 1.71 -27.33 -2.94
C THR A 21 2.40 -25.99 -2.57
N GLU A 22 2.89 -25.23 -3.56
CA GLU A 22 3.54 -23.91 -3.33
C GLU A 22 2.65 -22.73 -3.79
N GLU A 23 1.42 -23.00 -4.26
CA GLU A 23 0.58 -22.00 -4.91
C GLU A 23 -0.26 -21.13 -3.95
N GLU A 24 -0.51 -21.59 -2.73
CA GLU A 24 -1.33 -20.88 -1.72
C GLU A 24 -0.52 -19.94 -0.81
N ASP A 25 0.77 -20.23 -0.64
CA ASP A 25 1.59 -19.77 0.50
C ASP A 25 1.67 -18.24 0.58
N SER A 26 1.82 -17.59 -0.58
CA SER A 26 1.92 -16.14 -0.66
C SER A 26 0.60 -15.41 -0.39
N PHE A 27 -0.57 -15.89 -0.88
CA PHE A 27 -1.89 -15.29 -0.59
C PHE A 27 -2.09 -15.19 0.92
N ARG A 28 -1.86 -16.32 1.59
CA ARG A 28 -1.95 -16.40 3.04
C ARG A 28 -0.89 -15.52 3.69
N SER A 29 0.37 -15.56 3.28
CA SER A 29 1.48 -14.84 3.95
C SER A 29 1.20 -13.38 4.30
N THR A 30 0.73 -12.51 3.39
CA THR A 30 0.43 -11.10 3.76
C THR A 30 -0.87 -10.97 4.54
N ALA A 31 -1.91 -11.75 4.22
CA ALA A 31 -3.14 -11.73 5.00
C ALA A 31 -2.90 -12.25 6.44
N GLU A 32 -2.02 -13.24 6.63
CA GLU A 32 -1.54 -13.77 7.91
C GLU A 32 -0.66 -12.76 8.63
N ALA A 33 0.27 -12.07 7.96
CA ALA A 33 1.06 -11.01 8.57
C ALA A 33 0.16 -9.85 9.09
N LEU A 34 -0.86 -9.47 8.33
CA LEU A 34 -1.84 -8.45 8.72
C LEU A 34 -2.81 -8.94 9.82
N ARG A 35 -3.15 -10.24 9.87
CA ARG A 35 -3.94 -10.88 10.94
C ARG A 35 -3.15 -11.12 12.23
N ALA A 36 -1.84 -11.39 12.13
CA ALA A 36 -0.93 -11.67 13.24
C ALA A 36 -0.32 -10.40 13.84
N ALA A 37 -0.42 -9.26 13.14
CA ALA A 37 -0.08 -7.96 13.70
C ALA A 37 -0.94 -7.65 14.94
N PRO A 38 -0.37 -7.05 16.00
CA PRO A 38 -1.15 -6.57 17.14
C PRO A 38 -2.27 -5.62 16.68
N ALA A 39 -3.42 -5.67 17.36
CA ALA A 39 -4.45 -4.66 17.17
C ALA A 39 -3.95 -3.33 17.76
N ASP A 40 -3.91 -2.26 16.96
CA ASP A 40 -3.32 -0.99 17.39
C ASP A 40 -4.22 -0.28 18.43
N ASN A 41 -3.61 0.56 19.28
CA ASN A 41 -4.29 1.22 20.39
C ASN A 41 -5.38 2.20 19.91
N ARG A 42 -6.64 1.75 19.97
CA ARG A 42 -7.82 2.48 19.50
C ARG A 42 -8.09 3.74 20.34
N VAL A 43 -7.57 4.89 19.89
CA VAL A 43 -8.01 6.20 20.37
C VAL A 43 -9.49 6.39 20.01
N ILE A 44 -10.38 6.62 20.98
CA ILE A 44 -11.81 6.85 20.71
C ILE A 44 -12.13 8.34 20.87
N ARG A 45 -12.79 8.93 19.88
CA ARG A 45 -13.18 10.35 19.85
C ARG A 45 -14.66 10.52 19.52
N VAL A 46 -15.25 11.57 20.06
CA VAL A 46 -16.62 12.00 19.72
C VAL A 46 -16.71 12.23 18.20
N ASP A 47 -17.76 11.70 17.56
CA ASP A 47 -18.03 11.89 16.13
C ASP A 47 -17.99 13.39 15.77
N PRO A 48 -17.15 13.86 14.83
CA PRO A 48 -17.08 15.27 14.44
C PRO A 48 -18.41 15.88 13.99
N SER A 49 -19.38 15.06 13.56
CA SER A 49 -20.74 15.49 13.20
C SER A 49 -21.71 15.60 14.39
N CYS A 50 -21.29 15.24 15.60
CA CYS A 50 -22.01 15.49 16.84
C CYS A 50 -21.91 16.98 17.23
N PRO A 51 -23.01 17.65 17.64
CA PRO A 51 -22.95 19.03 18.15
C PRO A 51 -22.00 19.23 19.34
N PHE A 52 -21.67 18.16 20.06
CA PHE A 52 -20.79 18.18 21.22
C PHE A 52 -19.31 17.89 20.90
N SER A 53 -18.94 17.65 19.63
CA SER A 53 -17.56 17.32 19.22
C SER A 53 -16.49 18.36 19.57
N ARG A 54 -16.91 19.58 19.94
CA ARG A 54 -16.04 20.69 20.36
C ARG A 54 -16.12 21.01 21.86
N ASN A 55 -16.87 20.24 22.67
CA ASN A 55 -16.92 20.42 24.12
C ASN A 55 -15.85 19.54 24.78
N PRO A 56 -14.77 20.10 25.37
CA PRO A 56 -13.71 19.31 26.01
C PRO A 56 -14.17 18.58 27.28
N GLY A 57 -15.35 18.91 27.83
CA GLY A 57 -15.97 18.18 28.94
C GLY A 57 -16.77 16.94 28.51
N ILE A 58 -16.91 16.67 27.20
CA ILE A 58 -17.68 15.53 26.67
C ILE A 58 -16.74 14.54 26.00
N GLN A 59 -16.69 13.32 26.51
CA GLN A 59 -15.93 12.20 25.96
C GLN A 59 -16.83 11.03 25.60
N VAL A 60 -16.29 10.04 24.87
CA VAL A 60 -16.95 8.74 24.70
C VAL A 60 -16.69 7.91 25.96
N HIS A 61 -17.73 7.26 26.47
CA HIS A 61 -17.66 6.45 27.68
C HIS A 61 -17.10 5.04 27.40
N GLU A 62 -16.06 4.65 28.12
CA GLU A 62 -15.40 3.33 27.99
C GLU A 62 -15.11 2.99 26.50
N ASP A 63 -15.55 1.82 26.03
CA ASP A 63 -15.34 1.33 24.66
C ASP A 63 -16.55 1.53 23.74
N TYR A 64 -17.60 2.23 24.21
CA TYR A 64 -18.93 2.32 23.59
C TYR A 64 -18.96 3.28 22.38
N ASP A 65 -18.13 2.99 21.38
CA ASP A 65 -18.13 3.51 20.02
C ASP A 65 -18.17 2.34 19.04
N CYS A 66 -19.01 2.42 18.01
CA CYS A 66 -18.95 1.50 16.88
C CYS A 66 -19.32 2.17 15.57
N THR A 67 -18.63 1.77 14.49
CA THR A 67 -18.99 2.09 13.12
C THR A 67 -19.41 0.80 12.42
N LEU A 68 -20.60 0.83 11.83
CA LEU A 68 -21.22 -0.30 11.15
C LEU A 68 -21.44 0.06 9.68
N ASN A 69 -21.32 -0.91 8.78
CA ASN A 69 -21.55 -0.73 7.34
C ASN A 69 -22.45 -1.83 6.77
N GLN A 70 -23.13 -1.53 5.65
CA GLN A 70 -23.95 -2.46 4.90
C GLN A 70 -23.95 -2.07 3.43
N THR A 71 -23.39 -2.95 2.59
CA THR A 71 -23.63 -2.94 1.15
C THR A 71 -24.52 -4.13 0.77
N ASN A 72 -25.52 -3.90 -0.06
CA ASN A 72 -26.28 -4.93 -0.78
C ASN A 72 -26.57 -4.35 -2.17
N ILE A 73 -25.90 -4.89 -3.18
CA ILE A 73 -25.88 -4.35 -4.54
C ILE A 73 -27.27 -4.43 -5.19
N GLY A 74 -27.99 -5.54 -5.02
CA GLY A 74 -29.34 -5.77 -5.57
C GLY A 74 -30.33 -4.67 -5.19
N ASN A 75 -30.27 -4.21 -3.94
CA ASN A 75 -31.16 -3.17 -3.41
C ASN A 75 -30.57 -1.75 -3.49
N ASN A 76 -29.43 -1.54 -4.16
CA ASN A 76 -28.64 -0.29 -4.13
C ASN A 76 -28.44 0.26 -2.69
N ASN A 77 -28.24 -0.65 -1.74
CA ASN A 77 -27.90 -0.29 -0.37
C ASN A 77 -26.39 -0.15 -0.28
N ASN A 78 -25.91 1.01 0.17
CA ASN A 78 -24.52 1.24 0.56
C ASN A 78 -24.53 2.23 1.73
N LYS A 79 -24.64 1.74 2.97
CA LYS A 79 -25.10 2.51 4.13
C LYS A 79 -24.21 2.30 5.35
N PHE A 80 -23.87 3.40 6.02
CA PHE A 80 -23.20 3.37 7.33
C PHE A 80 -24.20 3.58 8.48
N TYR A 81 -23.81 3.15 9.68
CA TYR A 81 -24.44 3.50 10.95
C TYR A 81 -23.36 3.65 12.04
N ILE A 82 -23.31 4.78 12.72
CA ILE A 82 -22.41 5.07 13.86
C ILE A 82 -23.26 5.10 15.13
N ILE A 83 -22.77 4.49 16.21
CA ILE A 83 -23.35 4.55 17.55
C ILE A 83 -22.24 4.94 18.53
N GLN A 84 -22.50 5.94 19.37
CA GLN A 84 -21.60 6.35 20.46
C GLN A 84 -22.37 6.60 21.75
N LEU A 85 -21.81 6.19 22.89
CA LEU A 85 -22.24 6.59 24.22
C LEU A 85 -21.30 7.70 24.71
N LEU A 86 -21.83 8.90 24.93
CA LEU A 86 -21.08 10.06 25.39
C LEU A 86 -21.40 10.34 26.87
N GLU A 87 -20.45 10.90 27.61
CA GLU A 87 -20.62 11.29 29.00
C GLU A 87 -20.14 12.72 29.30
N GLU A 88 -20.77 13.37 30.28
CA GLU A 88 -20.44 14.71 30.78
C GLU A 88 -20.70 14.75 32.31
N GLY A 89 -19.84 14.06 33.06
CA GLY A 89 -20.02 13.82 34.49
C GLY A 89 -21.17 12.83 34.76
N SER A 90 -22.30 13.33 35.26
CA SER A 90 -23.52 12.53 35.53
C SER A 90 -24.57 12.57 34.40
N ARG A 91 -24.24 13.20 33.26
CA ARG A 91 -25.11 13.26 32.08
C ARG A 91 -24.58 12.34 30.99
N PHE A 92 -25.45 11.52 30.41
CA PHE A 92 -25.10 10.53 29.39
C PHE A 92 -25.94 10.71 28.13
N PHE A 93 -25.36 10.45 26.97
CA PHE A 93 -26.00 10.69 25.68
C PHE A 93 -25.72 9.55 24.70
N CYS A 94 -26.74 8.98 24.06
CA CYS A 94 -26.54 8.01 22.97
C CYS A 94 -26.65 8.72 21.62
N TRP A 95 -25.50 9.01 21.03
CA TRP A 95 -25.38 9.56 19.68
C TRP A 95 -25.53 8.45 18.64
N ASN A 96 -26.34 8.74 17.61
CA ASN A 96 -26.59 7.87 16.48
C ASN A 96 -26.43 8.69 15.20
N ARG A 97 -25.69 8.21 14.21
CA ARG A 97 -25.63 8.83 12.87
C ARG A 97 -25.64 7.79 11.77
N TRP A 98 -26.52 7.92 10.78
CA TRP A 98 -26.70 6.94 9.71
C TRP A 98 -26.93 7.61 8.36
N GLY A 99 -26.53 6.95 7.28
CA GLY A 99 -26.70 7.52 5.96
C GLY A 99 -26.15 6.61 4.87
N ARG A 100 -26.11 7.14 3.66
CA ARG A 100 -25.40 6.51 2.54
C ARG A 100 -23.90 6.81 2.66
N VAL A 101 -23.06 5.82 2.31
CA VAL A 101 -21.60 5.97 2.27
C VAL A 101 -21.23 7.10 1.29
N GLY A 102 -20.30 7.97 1.69
CA GLY A 102 -19.95 9.25 1.05
C GLY A 102 -20.67 10.48 1.64
N GLU A 103 -21.85 10.29 2.25
CA GLU A 103 -22.72 11.38 2.72
C GLU A 103 -22.62 11.62 4.25
N VAL A 104 -23.05 12.80 4.71
CA VAL A 104 -23.04 13.16 6.15
C VAL A 104 -24.06 12.33 6.93
N GLY A 105 -25.22 12.04 6.32
CA GLY A 105 -26.32 11.27 6.91
C GLY A 105 -27.29 12.10 7.76
N GLN A 106 -28.22 11.39 8.40
CA GLN A 106 -29.10 11.88 9.45
C GLN A 106 -28.54 11.44 10.82
N SER A 107 -28.95 12.11 11.89
CA SER A 107 -28.55 11.75 13.25
C SER A 107 -29.69 11.84 14.27
N LYS A 108 -29.47 11.25 15.44
CA LYS A 108 -30.32 11.39 16.63
C LYS A 108 -29.46 11.35 17.90
N MET A 109 -29.76 12.22 18.84
CA MET A 109 -29.30 12.11 20.22
C MET A 109 -30.44 11.60 21.12
N ASN A 110 -30.15 10.64 22.00
CA ASN A 110 -30.98 10.30 23.16
C ASN A 110 -30.26 10.79 24.43
N HIS A 111 -31.00 11.28 25.44
CA HIS A 111 -30.45 11.84 26.68
C HIS A 111 -30.81 10.97 27.89
N PHE A 112 -29.86 10.78 28.81
CA PHE A 112 -30.02 9.95 30.00
C PHE A 112 -29.33 10.57 31.23
N THR A 113 -29.90 10.33 32.41
CA THR A 113 -29.31 10.65 33.72
C THR A 113 -28.80 9.42 34.47
N CYS A 114 -28.99 8.22 33.89
CA CYS A 114 -28.51 6.94 34.41
C CYS A 114 -27.62 6.29 33.35
N LEU A 115 -26.41 5.87 33.76
CA LEU A 115 -25.46 5.21 32.87
C LEU A 115 -26.00 3.88 32.32
N GLU A 116 -26.69 3.10 33.16
CA GLU A 116 -27.19 1.77 32.77
C GLU A 116 -28.29 1.84 31.71
N ASP A 117 -29.20 2.82 31.77
CA ASP A 117 -30.20 3.01 30.71
C ASP A 117 -29.56 3.48 29.39
N ALA A 118 -28.47 4.25 29.46
CA ALA A 118 -27.71 4.69 28.30
C ALA A 118 -26.91 3.53 27.67
N LYS A 119 -26.18 2.74 28.48
CA LYS A 119 -25.53 1.48 28.05
C LYS A 119 -26.56 0.52 27.43
N LYS A 120 -27.76 0.43 28.00
CA LYS A 120 -28.88 -0.39 27.49
C LYS A 120 -29.46 0.09 26.16
N ASP A 121 -29.61 1.40 25.93
CA ASP A 121 -30.05 1.92 24.63
C ASP A 121 -28.98 1.70 23.54
N PHE A 122 -27.71 1.93 23.85
CA PHE A 122 -26.58 1.59 22.97
C PHE A 122 -26.61 0.10 22.57
N LYS A 123 -26.62 -0.81 23.56
CA LYS A 123 -26.63 -2.26 23.34
C LYS A 123 -27.85 -2.73 22.55
N LYS A 124 -29.03 -2.20 22.87
CA LYS A 124 -30.28 -2.43 22.13
C LYS A 124 -30.16 -1.98 20.67
N LYS A 125 -29.56 -0.82 20.41
CA LYS A 125 -29.38 -0.30 19.06
C LYS A 125 -28.40 -1.12 18.25
N PHE A 126 -27.27 -1.50 18.83
CA PHE A 126 -26.29 -2.40 18.22
C PHE A 126 -26.98 -3.69 17.76
N TRP A 127 -27.66 -4.40 18.68
CA TRP A 127 -28.37 -5.64 18.36
C TRP A 127 -29.51 -5.48 17.33
N GLU A 128 -30.21 -4.34 17.29
CA GLU A 128 -31.22 -4.05 16.26
C GLU A 128 -30.60 -4.06 14.84
N LYS A 129 -29.42 -3.46 14.70
CA LYS A 129 -28.70 -3.27 13.43
C LYS A 129 -27.84 -4.47 13.01
N THR A 130 -27.18 -5.14 13.96
CA THR A 130 -26.19 -6.20 13.70
C THR A 130 -26.69 -7.61 14.04
N LYS A 131 -27.69 -7.73 14.92
CA LYS A 131 -28.14 -8.99 15.55
C LYS A 131 -27.10 -9.75 16.40
N ASN A 132 -25.96 -9.11 16.68
CA ASN A 132 -24.95 -9.57 17.65
C ASN A 132 -25.18 -8.88 19.01
N LYS A 133 -24.67 -9.45 20.11
CA LYS A 133 -24.59 -8.73 21.41
C LYS A 133 -23.36 -7.83 21.44
N TRP A 134 -23.36 -6.78 22.25
CA TRP A 134 -22.20 -5.87 22.38
C TRP A 134 -21.04 -6.56 23.10
N GLU A 135 -21.37 -7.34 24.12
CA GLU A 135 -20.47 -8.13 24.97
C GLU A 135 -19.80 -9.30 24.21
N GLU A 136 -20.32 -9.63 23.02
CA GLU A 136 -19.85 -10.73 22.17
C GLU A 136 -19.28 -10.21 20.84
N ARG A 137 -19.07 -8.89 20.71
CA ARG A 137 -18.59 -8.22 19.48
C ARG A 137 -17.24 -8.77 18.98
N ASP A 138 -16.39 -9.27 19.86
CA ASP A 138 -15.07 -9.82 19.50
C ASP A 138 -15.21 -11.18 18.78
N ARG A 139 -16.45 -11.70 18.69
CA ARG A 139 -16.86 -12.90 17.93
C ARG A 139 -17.97 -12.55 16.92
N PHE A 140 -17.92 -11.35 16.34
CA PHE A 140 -18.96 -10.82 15.45
C PHE A 140 -19.26 -11.75 14.26
N VAL A 141 -20.50 -12.21 14.14
CA VAL A 141 -20.98 -12.96 12.98
C VAL A 141 -21.80 -12.04 12.09
N ALA A 142 -21.36 -11.79 10.86
CA ALA A 142 -22.13 -11.03 9.88
C ALA A 142 -23.45 -11.75 9.55
N GLN A 143 -24.56 -11.01 9.52
CA GLN A 143 -25.91 -11.56 9.33
C GLN A 143 -26.52 -11.06 8.01
N PRO A 144 -27.23 -11.90 7.23
CA PRO A 144 -27.85 -11.48 5.98
C PRO A 144 -28.75 -10.25 6.14
N ASN A 145 -28.57 -9.27 5.26
CA ASN A 145 -29.29 -7.98 5.28
C ASN A 145 -29.21 -7.20 6.61
N LYS A 146 -28.16 -7.43 7.41
CA LYS A 146 -27.80 -6.62 8.60
C LYS A 146 -26.55 -5.78 8.35
N TYR A 147 -26.25 -4.90 9.29
CA TYR A 147 -24.99 -4.15 9.29
C TYR A 147 -23.87 -5.00 9.89
N THR A 148 -22.68 -4.92 9.31
CA THR A 148 -21.45 -5.55 9.80
C THR A 148 -20.63 -4.53 10.57
N LEU A 149 -19.97 -4.95 11.66
CA LEU A 149 -19.02 -4.14 12.41
C LEU A 149 -17.72 -3.95 11.60
N ILE A 150 -17.26 -2.70 11.50
CA ILE A 150 -15.93 -2.34 11.02
C ILE A 150 -15.14 -1.79 12.22
N GLU A 151 -13.89 -2.24 12.37
CA GLU A 151 -12.94 -1.64 13.31
C GLU A 151 -12.50 -0.26 12.81
N VAL A 152 -12.62 0.74 13.68
CA VAL A 152 -12.47 2.14 13.31
C VAL A 152 -11.81 2.88 14.48
N GLN A 153 -10.50 3.12 14.37
CA GLN A 153 -9.67 3.89 15.33
C GLN A 153 -9.83 5.40 15.09
N GLY A 154 -9.74 6.26 16.10
CA GLY A 154 -9.86 7.71 15.95
C GLY A 154 -8.60 8.39 15.39
N GLU A 155 -8.76 9.50 14.65
CA GLU A 155 -7.60 10.30 14.23
C GLU A 155 -6.84 10.83 15.45
N ALA A 156 -5.54 10.51 15.53
CA ALA A 156 -4.64 11.03 16.56
C ALA A 156 -4.05 12.39 16.14
N GLU A 157 -4.21 13.41 17.00
CA GLU A 157 -3.60 14.74 16.85
C GLU A 157 -2.13 14.75 17.29
N SER A 158 -1.31 13.83 16.77
CA SER A 158 0.13 13.75 17.07
C SER A 158 0.96 14.88 16.48
N GLN A 159 0.40 15.74 15.62
CA GLN A 159 1.15 16.77 14.87
C GLN A 159 0.72 18.23 15.17
N GLU A 160 -0.50 18.52 15.66
CA GLU A 160 -0.85 19.90 16.03
C GLU A 160 -0.08 20.40 17.26
N ALA A 161 0.32 19.49 18.16
CA ALA A 161 1.23 19.80 19.26
C ALA A 161 2.62 20.24 18.76
N VAL A 162 3.12 19.58 17.70
CA VAL A 162 4.44 19.83 17.11
C VAL A 162 4.47 21.17 16.36
N VAL A 163 3.42 21.49 15.59
CA VAL A 163 3.31 22.81 14.92
C VAL A 163 3.26 23.96 15.94
N LYS A 164 2.64 23.76 17.11
CA LYS A 164 2.70 24.73 18.23
C LYS A 164 4.09 24.82 18.89
N ALA A 165 4.85 23.72 18.96
CA ALA A 165 6.21 23.73 19.48
C ALA A 165 7.19 24.52 18.57
N LEU A 166 6.90 24.62 17.27
CA LEU A 166 7.69 25.41 16.31
C LEU A 166 7.44 26.93 16.38
N SER A 167 6.39 27.38 17.10
CA SER A 167 6.17 28.82 17.36
C SER A 167 6.83 29.27 18.67
N PRO A 168 7.74 30.26 18.66
CA PRO A 168 8.52 30.66 19.85
C PRO A 168 7.75 31.57 20.82
N GLN A 169 6.59 31.12 21.31
CA GLN A 169 5.86 31.70 22.45
C GLN A 169 4.75 30.78 22.99
N VAL A 170 4.44 30.94 24.28
CA VAL A 170 3.48 30.18 25.12
C VAL A 170 4.01 28.85 25.69
N TYR A 171 4.24 28.83 27.01
CA TYR A 171 4.65 27.66 27.80
C TYR A 171 3.69 27.45 28.99
N SER A 172 3.26 26.21 29.22
CA SER A 172 2.65 25.79 30.51
C SER A 172 2.78 24.26 30.71
N GLY A 173 3.98 23.81 31.09
CA GLY A 173 4.32 22.40 31.36
C GLY A 173 5.70 22.27 32.01
N PRO A 174 5.97 21.24 32.84
CA PRO A 174 7.18 21.15 33.67
C PRO A 174 8.38 20.40 33.06
N VAL A 175 8.47 20.28 31.73
CA VAL A 175 9.67 19.81 31.01
C VAL A 175 9.92 20.74 29.81
N ARG A 176 11.18 21.09 29.56
CA ARG A 176 11.59 21.85 28.37
C ARG A 176 12.30 20.91 27.38
N THR A 177 11.55 20.34 26.46
CA THR A 177 12.12 19.63 25.32
C THR A 177 12.55 20.62 24.25
N VAL A 178 13.81 20.58 23.81
CA VAL A 178 14.38 21.45 22.77
C VAL A 178 14.38 20.69 21.45
N VAL A 179 13.75 21.24 20.41
CA VAL A 179 13.75 20.64 19.07
C VAL A 179 15.02 21.07 18.32
N LYS A 180 15.77 20.11 17.78
CA LYS A 180 16.96 20.36 16.95
C LYS A 180 16.60 20.98 15.59
N PRO A 181 17.47 21.83 15.01
CA PRO A 181 17.33 22.24 13.61
C PRO A 181 17.35 21.01 12.69
N CYS A 182 16.58 21.04 11.59
CA CYS A 182 16.54 19.92 10.65
C CYS A 182 17.91 19.69 9.98
N SER A 183 18.35 18.44 9.91
CA SER A 183 19.61 18.08 9.26
C SER A 183 19.51 17.92 7.74
N LEU A 184 18.30 17.69 7.22
CA LEU A 184 18.02 17.45 5.80
C LEU A 184 18.13 18.74 4.95
N ASP A 185 18.55 18.59 3.70
CA ASP A 185 18.49 19.68 2.71
C ASP A 185 17.03 20.03 2.33
N PRO A 186 16.75 21.21 1.75
CA PRO A 186 15.38 21.64 1.44
C PRO A 186 14.61 20.75 0.45
N ALA A 187 15.28 20.08 -0.50
CA ALA A 187 14.60 19.18 -1.43
C ALA A 187 14.20 17.89 -0.71
N THR A 188 15.10 17.33 0.12
CA THR A 188 14.79 16.16 0.95
C THR A 188 13.72 16.49 2.01
N GLN A 189 13.71 17.69 2.61
CA GLN A 189 12.62 18.14 3.49
C GLN A 189 11.26 18.15 2.77
N ASN A 190 11.20 18.63 1.53
CA ASN A 190 9.98 18.59 0.70
C ASN A 190 9.56 17.14 0.40
N LEU A 191 10.50 16.27 0.00
CA LEU A 191 10.24 14.85 -0.26
C LEU A 191 9.62 14.15 0.96
N ILE A 192 10.21 14.29 2.15
CA ILE A 192 9.70 13.68 3.39
C ILE A 192 8.31 14.24 3.74
N THR A 193 8.11 15.55 3.60
CA THR A 193 6.81 16.20 3.79
C THR A 193 5.74 15.66 2.82
N ASN A 194 6.12 15.40 1.57
CA ASN A 194 5.23 14.91 0.52
C ASN A 194 4.83 13.46 0.76
N ILE A 195 5.79 12.53 0.92
CA ILE A 195 5.52 11.08 1.00
C ILE A 195 4.82 10.66 2.29
N PHE A 196 4.85 11.50 3.34
CA PHE A 196 4.11 11.31 4.58
C PHE A 196 2.88 12.24 4.71
N SER A 197 2.51 12.98 3.66
CA SER A 197 1.40 13.93 3.72
C SER A 197 0.05 13.22 3.91
N LYS A 198 -0.60 13.49 5.05
CA LYS A 198 -1.97 13.05 5.35
C LYS A 198 -2.99 13.58 4.32
N GLU A 199 -2.72 14.67 3.62
CA GLU A 199 -3.58 15.12 2.52
C GLU A 199 -3.33 14.30 1.24
N MET A 200 -2.07 14.01 0.91
CA MET A 200 -1.71 13.15 -0.22
C MET A 200 -2.34 11.76 -0.08
N PHE A 201 -2.23 11.11 1.07
CA PHE A 201 -2.86 9.81 1.30
C PHE A 201 -4.40 9.88 1.22
N LYS A 202 -5.03 10.92 1.80
CA LYS A 202 -6.50 11.14 1.69
C LYS A 202 -6.94 11.33 0.23
N ASN A 203 -6.13 12.01 -0.59
CA ASN A 203 -6.38 12.17 -2.02
C ASN A 203 -6.22 10.85 -2.79
N ALA A 204 -5.16 10.07 -2.52
CA ALA A 204 -4.96 8.75 -3.12
C ALA A 204 -6.13 7.78 -2.84
N MET A 205 -6.60 7.70 -1.58
CA MET A 205 -7.79 6.92 -1.23
C MET A 205 -9.06 7.42 -1.93
N THR A 206 -9.19 8.74 -2.13
CA THR A 206 -10.34 9.33 -2.83
C THR A 206 -10.36 8.95 -4.31
N LEU A 207 -9.20 8.97 -4.99
CA LEU A 207 -9.06 8.50 -6.39
C LEU A 207 -9.46 7.02 -6.55
N MET A 208 -9.26 6.21 -5.51
CA MET A 208 -9.65 4.79 -5.46
C MET A 208 -11.16 4.57 -5.18
N ASN A 209 -11.94 5.66 -5.08
CA ASN A 209 -13.37 5.68 -4.76
C ASN A 209 -13.70 5.18 -3.34
N LEU A 210 -12.79 5.36 -2.38
CA LEU A 210 -12.98 4.98 -0.98
C LEU A 210 -13.68 6.11 -0.20
N ASP A 211 -14.48 5.76 0.81
CA ASP A 211 -15.07 6.76 1.70
C ASP A 211 -14.09 7.15 2.81
N VAL A 212 -13.23 8.12 2.49
CA VAL A 212 -12.25 8.72 3.40
C VAL A 212 -12.87 9.42 4.62
N LYS A 213 -14.22 9.56 4.70
CA LYS A 213 -14.93 10.04 5.90
C LYS A 213 -15.41 8.90 6.82
N LYS A 214 -15.31 7.64 6.38
CA LYS A 214 -15.60 6.43 7.18
C LYS A 214 -14.34 5.58 7.40
N MET A 215 -13.43 5.59 6.44
CA MET A 215 -12.03 5.19 6.56
C MET A 215 -11.06 6.39 6.40
N PRO A 216 -11.06 7.40 7.28
CA PRO A 216 -9.88 8.26 7.43
C PRO A 216 -8.64 7.41 7.75
N LEU A 217 -7.45 7.96 7.45
CA LEU A 217 -6.16 7.26 7.55
C LEU A 217 -5.95 6.58 8.90
N GLY A 218 -6.06 7.33 9.99
CA GLY A 218 -5.95 6.81 11.37
C GLY A 218 -7.13 5.95 11.82
N LYS A 219 -7.96 5.43 10.90
CA LYS A 219 -9.02 4.44 11.16
C LYS A 219 -8.87 3.16 10.31
N LEU A 220 -7.92 3.12 9.37
CA LEU A 220 -7.66 2.00 8.47
C LEU A 220 -6.79 0.94 9.18
N THR A 221 -7.36 -0.21 9.54
CA THR A 221 -6.62 -1.26 10.30
C THR A 221 -6.06 -2.35 9.39
N LYS A 222 -4.94 -2.96 9.81
CA LYS A 222 -4.34 -4.15 9.19
C LYS A 222 -5.36 -5.28 9.03
N GLN A 223 -6.16 -5.50 10.07
CA GLN A 223 -7.21 -6.54 10.11
C GLN A 223 -8.36 -6.23 9.14
N GLN A 224 -8.75 -4.95 8.96
CA GLN A 224 -9.73 -4.56 7.95
C GLN A 224 -9.21 -4.81 6.52
N ILE A 225 -7.94 -4.50 6.24
CA ILE A 225 -7.30 -4.78 4.95
C ILE A 225 -7.22 -6.28 4.69
N ALA A 226 -6.84 -7.09 5.68
CA ALA A 226 -6.81 -8.56 5.57
C ALA A 226 -8.19 -9.13 5.24
N ARG A 227 -9.24 -8.69 5.94
CA ARG A 227 -10.64 -9.06 5.63
C ARG A 227 -11.10 -8.57 4.26
N GLY A 228 -10.50 -7.49 3.76
CA GLY A 228 -10.64 -7.03 2.38
C GLY A 228 -10.09 -8.05 1.37
N PHE A 229 -8.87 -8.54 1.60
CA PHE A 229 -8.25 -9.57 0.77
C PHE A 229 -9.00 -10.91 0.84
N GLU A 230 -9.48 -11.33 2.02
CA GLU A 230 -10.33 -12.53 2.17
C GLU A 230 -11.59 -12.48 1.28
N ALA A 231 -12.23 -11.32 1.19
CA ALA A 231 -13.38 -11.13 0.30
C ALA A 231 -13.01 -11.13 -1.20
N LEU A 232 -11.76 -10.81 -1.56
CA LEU A 232 -11.25 -10.90 -2.93
C LEU A 232 -10.76 -12.31 -3.30
N GLU A 233 -10.15 -13.07 -2.38
CA GLU A 233 -9.86 -14.51 -2.57
C GLU A 233 -11.19 -15.27 -2.80
N ALA A 234 -12.24 -14.98 -2.02
CA ALA A 234 -13.55 -15.59 -2.19
C ALA A 234 -14.23 -15.24 -3.54
N LEU A 235 -14.08 -13.99 -4.02
CA LEU A 235 -14.51 -13.60 -5.37
C LEU A 235 -13.73 -14.33 -6.47
N GLU A 236 -12.41 -14.45 -6.31
CA GLU A 236 -11.56 -15.15 -7.27
C GLU A 236 -11.96 -16.62 -7.42
N GLU A 237 -12.25 -17.30 -6.31
CA GLU A 237 -12.65 -18.71 -6.31
C GLU A 237 -14.04 -18.92 -6.93
N ALA A 238 -15.01 -18.06 -6.60
CA ALA A 238 -16.33 -18.09 -7.23
C ALA A 238 -16.28 -17.79 -8.74
N MET A 239 -15.30 -17.02 -9.21
CA MET A 239 -15.06 -16.77 -10.63
C MET A 239 -14.38 -17.95 -11.35
N LYS A 240 -13.53 -18.73 -10.65
CA LYS A 240 -12.93 -19.96 -11.19
C LYS A 240 -13.97 -21.09 -11.30
N ASN A 241 -14.89 -21.17 -10.35
CA ASN A 241 -15.90 -22.23 -10.25
C ASN A 241 -17.35 -21.70 -10.38
N PRO A 242 -17.74 -21.11 -11.54
CA PRO A 242 -19.01 -20.40 -11.72
C PRO A 242 -20.27 -21.28 -11.75
N THR A 243 -20.13 -22.60 -11.55
CA THR A 243 -21.23 -23.58 -11.54
C THR A 243 -21.51 -24.18 -10.16
N GLY A 244 -20.82 -23.73 -9.12
CA GLY A 244 -21.08 -24.18 -7.75
C GLY A 244 -22.30 -23.51 -7.11
N ASP A 245 -22.94 -24.19 -6.15
CA ASP A 245 -24.03 -23.67 -5.30
C ASP A 245 -23.56 -22.62 -4.26
N GLY A 246 -22.55 -21.81 -4.62
CA GLY A 246 -21.93 -20.79 -3.78
C GLY A 246 -22.71 -19.48 -3.74
N GLN A 247 -22.18 -18.52 -2.99
CA GLN A 247 -22.68 -17.14 -3.03
C GLN A 247 -22.45 -16.53 -4.42
N SER A 248 -23.41 -15.75 -4.91
CA SER A 248 -23.26 -15.06 -6.19
C SER A 248 -22.14 -14.02 -6.14
N LEU A 249 -21.52 -13.73 -7.29
CA LEU A 249 -20.52 -12.67 -7.41
C LEU A 249 -21.05 -11.30 -6.93
N GLU A 250 -22.36 -11.06 -7.03
CA GLU A 250 -22.99 -9.84 -6.52
C GLU A 250 -23.08 -9.81 -4.98
N GLU A 251 -23.32 -10.95 -4.32
CA GLU A 251 -23.28 -11.06 -2.86
C GLU A 251 -21.86 -10.96 -2.32
N LEU A 252 -20.90 -11.63 -2.96
CA LEU A 252 -19.48 -11.55 -2.59
C LEU A 252 -18.92 -10.12 -2.79
N SER A 253 -19.32 -9.44 -3.88
CA SER A 253 -19.05 -8.01 -4.07
C SER A 253 -19.71 -7.13 -3.00
N SER A 254 -20.93 -7.48 -2.57
CA SER A 254 -21.61 -6.81 -1.46
C SER A 254 -20.86 -7.02 -0.14
N CYS A 255 -20.29 -8.20 0.11
CA CYS A 255 -19.41 -8.48 1.25
C CYS A 255 -18.13 -7.63 1.19
N PHE A 256 -17.44 -7.60 0.06
CA PHE A 256 -16.23 -6.78 -0.14
C PHE A 256 -16.47 -5.29 0.15
N TYR A 257 -17.50 -4.68 -0.43
CA TYR A 257 -17.84 -3.26 -0.16
C TYR A 257 -18.40 -3.02 1.25
N THR A 258 -18.93 -4.06 1.89
CA THR A 258 -19.31 -3.99 3.31
C THR A 258 -18.07 -3.93 4.21
N VAL A 259 -17.00 -4.67 3.90
CA VAL A 259 -15.72 -4.63 4.64
C VAL A 259 -14.91 -3.37 4.29
N ILE A 260 -14.90 -2.96 3.02
CA ILE A 260 -14.12 -1.82 2.50
C ILE A 260 -15.07 -0.73 1.96
N PRO A 261 -15.55 0.21 2.81
CA PRO A 261 -16.40 1.33 2.44
C PRO A 261 -15.96 2.11 1.19
N HIS A 262 -16.68 1.89 0.09
CA HIS A 262 -16.52 2.65 -1.15
C HIS A 262 -17.63 3.70 -1.32
N ASN A 263 -17.27 4.87 -1.81
CA ASN A 263 -18.21 5.93 -2.19
C ASN A 263 -18.55 5.84 -3.69
N PHE A 264 -19.79 5.46 -4.00
CA PHE A 264 -20.31 5.35 -5.37
C PHE A 264 -21.30 6.47 -5.73
N GLY A 265 -21.29 7.61 -5.01
CA GLY A 265 -22.32 8.64 -5.13
C GLY A 265 -23.71 8.04 -4.94
N ARG A 266 -24.68 8.34 -5.81
CA ARG A 266 -26.03 7.73 -5.80
C ARG A 266 -26.13 6.40 -6.58
N SER A 267 -25.11 6.02 -7.34
CA SER A 267 -25.12 4.85 -8.24
C SER A 267 -25.16 3.51 -7.50
N ARG A 268 -25.70 2.47 -8.15
CA ARG A 268 -25.55 1.09 -7.69
C ARG A 268 -24.06 0.73 -7.65
N PRO A 269 -23.51 0.15 -6.56
CA PRO A 269 -22.13 -0.33 -6.58
C PRO A 269 -21.95 -1.37 -7.70
N PRO A 270 -20.88 -1.30 -8.51
CA PRO A 270 -20.67 -2.24 -9.61
C PRO A 270 -20.29 -3.62 -9.06
N PRO A 271 -20.80 -4.74 -9.60
CA PRO A 271 -20.32 -6.07 -9.22
C PRO A 271 -18.88 -6.28 -9.70
N ILE A 272 -18.08 -6.97 -8.90
CA ILE A 272 -16.75 -7.47 -9.26
C ILE A 272 -16.98 -8.80 -9.98
N ASN A 273 -17.01 -8.74 -11.32
CA ASN A 273 -17.42 -9.86 -12.18
C ASN A 273 -16.49 -10.11 -13.39
N SER A 274 -15.34 -9.44 -13.46
CA SER A 274 -14.29 -9.70 -14.45
C SER A 274 -12.90 -9.71 -13.81
N PRO A 275 -11.91 -10.43 -14.38
CA PRO A 275 -10.57 -10.51 -13.80
C PRO A 275 -9.90 -9.14 -13.62
N ASP A 276 -10.13 -8.23 -14.57
CA ASP A 276 -9.57 -6.87 -14.54
C ASP A 276 -10.10 -6.04 -13.37
N VAL A 277 -11.41 -6.15 -13.09
CA VAL A 277 -12.05 -5.44 -11.96
C VAL A 277 -11.62 -6.06 -10.62
N LEU A 278 -11.45 -7.38 -10.57
CA LEU A 278 -10.88 -8.07 -9.41
C LEU A 278 -9.43 -7.65 -9.15
N GLN A 279 -8.60 -7.58 -10.20
CA GLN A 279 -7.20 -7.14 -10.10
C GLN A 279 -7.11 -5.68 -9.65
N ALA A 280 -7.87 -4.77 -10.25
CA ALA A 280 -7.93 -3.37 -9.83
C ALA A 280 -8.38 -3.17 -8.36
N LYS A 281 -9.10 -4.14 -7.76
CA LYS A 281 -9.42 -4.13 -6.32
C LYS A 281 -8.34 -4.78 -5.44
N LYS A 282 -7.59 -5.75 -5.95
CA LYS A 282 -6.36 -6.24 -5.31
C LYS A 282 -5.32 -5.12 -5.23
N ASP A 283 -5.03 -4.46 -6.35
CA ASP A 283 -4.04 -3.38 -6.45
C ASP A 283 -4.38 -2.20 -5.53
N MET A 284 -5.67 -1.86 -5.42
CA MET A 284 -6.17 -0.87 -4.47
C MET A 284 -5.90 -1.25 -3.01
N LEU A 285 -6.13 -2.51 -2.62
CA LEU A 285 -5.82 -2.98 -1.26
C LEU A 285 -4.31 -3.02 -0.99
N LEU A 286 -3.48 -3.29 -2.00
CA LEU A 286 -2.03 -3.23 -1.87
C LEU A 286 -1.55 -1.80 -1.56
N VAL A 287 -2.10 -0.79 -2.24
CA VAL A 287 -1.81 0.61 -1.88
C VAL A 287 -2.36 0.97 -0.49
N LEU A 288 -3.51 0.44 -0.08
CA LEU A 288 -3.98 0.64 1.31
C LEU A 288 -3.06 0.04 2.36
N ALA A 289 -2.47 -1.14 2.12
CA ALA A 289 -1.49 -1.75 3.03
C ALA A 289 -0.22 -0.88 3.15
N ASP A 290 0.20 -0.26 2.05
CA ASP A 290 1.38 0.61 2.04
C ASP A 290 1.12 1.99 2.67
N ILE A 291 -0.11 2.53 2.55
CA ILE A 291 -0.58 3.72 3.28
C ILE A 291 -0.65 3.44 4.79
N GLU A 292 -1.19 2.28 5.18
CA GLU A 292 -1.25 1.84 6.57
C GLU A 292 0.16 1.71 7.16
N LEU A 293 1.07 1.04 6.46
CA LEU A 293 2.48 0.92 6.85
C LEU A 293 3.13 2.30 7.05
N ALA A 294 2.92 3.24 6.13
CA ALA A 294 3.46 4.60 6.25
C ALA A 294 2.88 5.38 7.45
N GLN A 295 1.61 5.20 7.79
CA GLN A 295 1.02 5.79 9.00
C GLN A 295 1.50 5.11 10.29
N THR A 296 1.64 3.79 10.30
CA THR A 296 2.20 3.02 11.43
C THR A 296 3.66 3.38 11.69
N LEU A 297 4.46 3.65 10.64
CA LEU A 297 5.83 4.16 10.79
C LEU A 297 5.84 5.51 11.53
N GLN A 298 5.08 6.52 11.09
CA GLN A 298 5.00 7.82 11.79
C GLN A 298 4.44 7.70 13.22
N ALA A 299 3.57 6.72 13.48
CA ALA A 299 2.95 6.50 14.79
C ALA A 299 3.86 5.77 15.78
N ALA A 300 4.95 5.16 15.33
CA ALA A 300 5.90 4.47 16.20
C ALA A 300 6.52 5.45 17.21
N PRO A 301 6.43 5.21 18.53
CA PRO A 301 7.04 6.08 19.54
C PRO A 301 8.57 6.06 19.38
N GLY A 302 9.21 7.23 19.48
CA GLY A 302 10.67 7.28 19.48
C GLY A 302 11.19 6.68 20.78
N GLU A 303 12.09 5.70 20.70
CA GLU A 303 12.62 4.95 21.86
C GLU A 303 13.38 5.83 22.87
N GLU A 304 13.62 7.10 22.54
CA GLU A 304 14.36 8.10 23.34
C GLU A 304 13.46 9.18 23.98
N GLU A 305 12.18 9.30 23.59
CA GLU A 305 11.38 10.52 23.87
C GLU A 305 11.01 10.75 25.35
N GLU A 306 11.09 9.73 26.22
CA GLU A 306 10.73 9.88 27.65
C GLU A 306 11.84 10.47 28.54
N LYS A 307 13.09 10.64 28.05
CA LYS A 307 14.24 11.01 28.92
C LYS A 307 15.27 12.00 28.37
N VAL A 308 15.13 12.49 27.13
CA VAL A 308 16.15 13.34 26.50
C VAL A 308 15.69 14.81 26.43
N GLU A 309 16.56 15.74 26.84
CA GLU A 309 16.25 17.19 26.83
C GLU A 309 16.19 17.78 25.41
N GLU A 310 16.85 17.16 24.43
CA GLU A 310 16.87 17.57 23.02
C GLU A 310 16.32 16.48 22.09
N VAL A 311 15.26 16.76 21.34
CA VAL A 311 14.68 15.83 20.34
C VAL A 311 15.09 16.20 18.90
N PRO A 312 15.16 15.23 17.96
CA PRO A 312 15.34 15.50 16.53
C PRO A 312 14.27 16.42 15.95
N HIS A 313 14.53 17.03 14.79
CA HIS A 313 13.47 17.69 14.03
C HIS A 313 12.43 16.64 13.56
N PRO A 314 11.13 16.97 13.46
CA PRO A 314 10.11 16.00 13.02
C PRO A 314 10.41 15.36 11.65
N LEU A 315 10.98 16.12 10.70
CA LEU A 315 11.40 15.57 9.41
C LEU A 315 12.64 14.68 9.50
N ASP A 316 13.55 14.91 10.46
CA ASP A 316 14.68 14.00 10.71
C ASP A 316 14.17 12.66 11.28
N ARG A 317 13.17 12.69 12.18
CA ARG A 317 12.47 11.48 12.70
C ARG A 317 11.76 10.72 11.58
N ASP A 318 10.94 11.40 10.77
CA ASP A 318 10.23 10.77 9.66
C ASP A 318 11.19 10.21 8.59
N TYR A 319 12.34 10.85 8.36
CA TYR A 319 13.41 10.30 7.53
C TYR A 319 14.10 9.06 8.14
N GLN A 320 14.44 9.09 9.43
CA GLN A 320 15.05 7.95 10.14
C GLN A 320 14.14 6.71 10.11
N LEU A 321 12.83 6.90 10.22
CA LEU A 321 11.82 5.85 10.12
C LEU A 321 11.83 5.13 8.75
N LEU A 322 12.32 5.76 7.69
CA LEU A 322 12.45 5.11 6.38
C LEU A 322 13.54 4.04 6.34
N ARG A 323 14.55 4.08 7.22
CA ARG A 323 15.74 3.18 7.17
C ARG A 323 16.41 3.14 5.79
N CYS A 324 16.41 4.28 5.12
CA CYS A 324 16.95 4.44 3.78
C CYS A 324 17.76 5.73 3.71
N GLN A 325 19.03 5.61 3.36
CA GLN A 325 19.86 6.76 3.07
C GLN A 325 19.43 7.36 1.73
N LEU A 326 19.16 8.66 1.72
CA LEU A 326 18.93 9.46 0.53
C LEU A 326 20.03 10.52 0.42
N GLN A 327 20.65 10.61 -0.76
CA GLN A 327 21.63 11.66 -1.06
C GLN A 327 21.20 12.38 -2.34
N LEU A 328 20.83 13.65 -2.24
CA LEU A 328 20.54 14.50 -3.39
C LEU A 328 21.78 14.61 -4.30
N LEU A 329 21.58 14.42 -5.61
CA LEU A 329 22.60 14.61 -6.64
C LEU A 329 22.64 16.06 -7.12
N ASP A 330 23.83 16.60 -7.37
CA ASP A 330 23.96 17.89 -8.05
C ASP A 330 23.72 17.75 -9.56
N SER A 331 23.07 18.76 -10.14
CA SER A 331 22.76 18.83 -11.58
C SER A 331 24.01 18.85 -12.48
N GLY A 332 25.17 19.19 -11.92
CA GLY A 332 26.49 19.14 -12.55
C GLY A 332 27.09 17.73 -12.67
N GLU A 333 26.64 16.75 -11.88
CA GLU A 333 27.17 15.38 -11.91
C GLU A 333 26.90 14.68 -13.25
N SER A 334 27.83 13.83 -13.70
CA SER A 334 27.68 12.99 -14.90
C SER A 334 26.50 12.02 -14.76
N GLU A 335 26.30 11.51 -13.55
CA GLU A 335 25.24 10.57 -13.17
C GLU A 335 23.84 11.20 -13.25
N TYR A 336 23.68 12.43 -12.75
CA TYR A 336 22.46 13.22 -12.94
C TYR A 336 22.15 13.44 -14.43
N LYS A 337 23.17 13.77 -15.23
CA LYS A 337 23.03 14.01 -16.68
C LYS A 337 22.67 12.75 -17.47
N ALA A 338 23.21 11.59 -17.08
CA ALA A 338 22.84 10.30 -17.65
C ALA A 338 21.36 9.96 -17.36
N ILE A 339 20.92 10.19 -16.13
CA ILE A 339 19.52 9.96 -15.69
C ILE A 339 18.57 10.94 -16.40
N GLN A 340 18.93 12.22 -16.50
CA GLN A 340 18.16 13.24 -17.23
C GLN A 340 18.05 12.91 -18.72
N THR A 341 19.12 12.41 -19.33
CA THR A 341 19.14 11.98 -20.74
C THR A 341 18.24 10.76 -20.94
N TYR A 342 18.34 9.74 -20.09
CA TYR A 342 17.49 8.55 -20.12
C TYR A 342 15.99 8.90 -20.00
N LEU A 343 15.64 9.78 -19.05
CA LEU A 343 14.27 10.26 -18.83
C LEU A 343 13.72 10.95 -20.07
N LYS A 344 14.51 11.85 -20.66
CA LYS A 344 14.11 12.67 -21.82
C LYS A 344 13.98 11.85 -23.09
N GLN A 345 14.96 10.99 -23.39
CA GLN A 345 15.03 10.26 -24.66
C GLN A 345 14.00 9.13 -24.74
N THR A 346 13.65 8.52 -23.60
CA THR A 346 12.64 7.45 -23.51
C THR A 346 11.26 7.94 -23.01
N GLY A 347 11.11 9.26 -22.82
CA GLY A 347 9.86 9.93 -22.49
C GLY A 347 8.93 10.11 -23.69
N ASN A 348 7.71 10.60 -23.45
CA ASN A 348 6.76 10.92 -24.52
C ASN A 348 7.02 12.36 -25.03
N SER A 349 7.15 12.56 -26.34
CA SER A 349 7.44 13.88 -26.94
C SER A 349 6.39 14.95 -26.66
N TYR A 350 5.15 14.58 -26.32
CA TYR A 350 4.05 15.50 -25.99
C TYR A 350 3.82 15.67 -24.48
N ARG A 351 4.41 14.78 -23.66
CA ARG A 351 4.27 14.74 -22.19
C ARG A 351 5.54 14.15 -21.56
N CYS A 352 6.66 14.82 -21.77
CA CYS A 352 7.90 14.45 -21.09
C CYS A 352 7.84 14.99 -19.65
N PRO A 353 8.01 14.14 -18.62
CA PRO A 353 8.12 14.62 -17.25
C PRO A 353 9.28 15.59 -17.09
N ASP A 354 9.07 16.66 -16.32
CA ASP A 354 10.07 17.69 -16.04
C ASP A 354 10.83 17.33 -14.76
N LEU A 355 12.14 17.07 -14.89
CA LEU A 355 12.99 16.54 -13.81
C LEU A 355 13.40 17.64 -12.83
N ARG A 356 13.06 17.45 -11.55
CA ARG A 356 13.39 18.42 -10.49
C ARG A 356 14.56 17.96 -9.62
N HIS A 357 14.45 16.78 -9.02
CA HIS A 357 15.43 16.25 -8.08
C HIS A 357 15.72 14.78 -8.36
N VAL A 358 16.95 14.36 -8.08
CA VAL A 358 17.37 12.95 -8.12
C VAL A 358 18.11 12.67 -6.82
N TRP A 359 17.68 11.64 -6.09
CA TRP A 359 18.40 11.13 -4.93
C TRP A 359 19.02 9.78 -5.26
N LYS A 360 20.29 9.58 -4.91
CA LYS A 360 20.87 8.26 -4.68
C LYS A 360 20.11 7.60 -3.53
N VAL A 361 19.66 6.36 -3.75
CA VAL A 361 18.91 5.54 -2.80
C VAL A 361 19.83 4.43 -2.30
N ASN A 362 19.98 4.31 -0.98
CA ASN A 362 20.72 3.21 -0.36
C ASN A 362 19.98 2.71 0.88
N ARG A 363 19.19 1.65 0.69
CA ARG A 363 18.25 1.10 1.67
C ARG A 363 18.87 0.00 2.55
N GLU A 364 18.56 0.00 3.84
CA GLU A 364 19.09 -0.97 4.80
C GLU A 364 18.83 -2.42 4.35
N GLY A 365 19.86 -3.28 4.40
CA GLY A 365 19.82 -4.69 4.00
C GLY A 365 19.60 -4.97 2.50
N GLU A 366 19.33 -3.97 1.67
CA GLU A 366 19.08 -4.20 0.24
C GLU A 366 20.36 -4.54 -0.53
N GLY A 367 21.49 -3.94 -0.15
CA GLY A 367 22.80 -4.32 -0.68
C GLY A 367 23.11 -5.80 -0.44
N ASP A 368 22.94 -6.28 0.80
CA ASP A 368 23.28 -7.64 1.20
C ASP A 368 22.43 -8.69 0.48
N ARG A 369 21.11 -8.48 0.38
CA ARG A 369 20.22 -9.39 -0.37
C ARG A 369 20.53 -9.41 -1.87
N PHE A 370 21.03 -8.30 -2.41
CA PHE A 370 21.39 -8.15 -3.82
C PHE A 370 22.77 -8.76 -4.17
N GLN A 371 23.72 -8.78 -3.23
CA GLN A 371 25.03 -9.43 -3.41
C GLN A 371 24.94 -10.95 -3.67
N ALA A 372 23.82 -11.59 -3.31
CA ALA A 372 23.51 -12.97 -3.72
C ALA A 372 23.49 -13.15 -5.27
N HIS A 373 23.23 -12.09 -6.01
CA HIS A 373 23.21 -12.05 -7.48
C HIS A 373 24.46 -11.39 -8.08
N SER A 374 25.53 -11.21 -7.30
CA SER A 374 26.82 -10.63 -7.76
C SER A 374 27.41 -11.32 -9.00
N LYS A 375 27.24 -12.64 -9.11
CA LYS A 375 27.70 -13.45 -10.27
C LYS A 375 26.76 -13.39 -11.48
N LEU A 376 25.59 -12.76 -11.35
CA LEU A 376 24.61 -12.63 -12.41
C LEU A 376 24.95 -11.40 -13.25
N GLY A 377 25.29 -11.62 -14.52
CA GLY A 377 25.50 -10.56 -15.50
C GLY A 377 24.18 -9.99 -16.03
N ASN A 378 24.26 -9.19 -17.09
CA ASN A 378 23.11 -8.50 -17.70
C ASN A 378 22.34 -7.66 -16.66
N ARG A 379 23.01 -6.62 -16.17
CA ARG A 379 22.45 -5.63 -15.24
C ARG A 379 21.94 -4.44 -16.04
N ARG A 380 20.69 -4.05 -15.84
CA ARG A 380 20.10 -2.85 -16.45
C ARG A 380 19.57 -1.92 -15.37
N LEU A 381 19.68 -0.62 -15.59
CA LEU A 381 19.00 0.41 -14.81
C LEU A 381 17.63 0.68 -15.45
N LEU A 382 16.54 0.33 -14.76
CA LEU A 382 15.20 0.30 -15.36
C LEU A 382 14.17 1.10 -14.53
N TRP A 383 13.18 1.66 -15.23
CA TRP A 383 12.16 2.53 -14.66
C TRP A 383 11.06 1.76 -13.93
N HIS A 384 10.74 2.18 -12.71
CA HIS A 384 9.53 1.78 -11.98
C HIS A 384 8.78 3.03 -11.49
N GLY A 385 7.70 3.38 -12.18
CA GLY A 385 6.81 4.49 -11.80
C GLY A 385 5.69 4.01 -10.88
N THR A 386 5.27 4.83 -9.94
CA THR A 386 4.35 4.40 -8.88
C THR A 386 3.56 5.56 -8.25
N ASN A 387 2.60 5.23 -7.39
CA ASN A 387 1.81 6.19 -6.64
C ASN A 387 2.66 6.86 -5.55
N VAL A 388 2.58 8.19 -5.40
CA VAL A 388 3.24 8.93 -4.29
C VAL A 388 2.90 8.29 -2.92
N ALA A 389 1.68 7.77 -2.77
CA ALA A 389 1.18 7.12 -1.56
C ALA A 389 1.88 5.79 -1.17
N VAL A 390 2.73 5.22 -2.02
CA VAL A 390 3.53 4.02 -1.68
C VAL A 390 5.04 4.28 -1.63
N VAL A 391 5.50 5.51 -1.91
CA VAL A 391 6.93 5.84 -1.96
C VAL A 391 7.60 5.60 -0.60
N ALA A 392 6.96 5.99 0.51
CA ALA A 392 7.46 5.71 1.86
C ALA A 392 7.59 4.20 2.12
N ALA A 393 6.55 3.41 1.80
CA ALA A 393 6.56 1.96 1.98
C ALA A 393 7.64 1.24 1.12
N ILE A 394 7.89 1.74 -0.10
CA ILE A 394 8.96 1.25 -0.99
C ILE A 394 10.35 1.67 -0.47
N LEU A 395 10.50 2.89 0.07
CA LEU A 395 11.76 3.34 0.66
C LEU A 395 12.11 2.54 1.93
N THR A 396 11.14 2.10 2.73
CA THR A 396 11.39 1.21 3.88
C THR A 396 11.59 -0.24 3.48
N SER A 397 10.66 -0.81 2.71
CA SER A 397 10.59 -2.27 2.48
C SER A 397 11.28 -2.73 1.19
N GLY A 398 11.55 -1.82 0.27
CA GLY A 398 11.91 -2.11 -1.11
C GLY A 398 10.69 -2.43 -1.98
N LEU A 399 10.95 -2.65 -3.27
CA LEU A 399 9.95 -3.22 -4.17
C LEU A 399 9.69 -4.69 -3.79
N ARG A 400 8.39 -5.03 -3.67
CA ARG A 400 7.90 -6.32 -3.15
C ARG A 400 7.10 -7.09 -4.19
N ILE A 401 7.17 -8.42 -4.16
CA ILE A 401 6.28 -9.29 -4.95
C ILE A 401 5.05 -9.59 -4.12
N MET A 402 4.17 -8.60 -4.01
CA MET A 402 2.98 -8.68 -3.16
C MET A 402 2.06 -9.83 -3.59
N PRO A 403 1.31 -10.48 -2.67
CA PRO A 403 0.66 -11.75 -2.98
C PRO A 403 -0.32 -11.76 -4.13
N HIS A 404 -0.98 -10.63 -4.33
CA HIS A 404 -1.96 -10.40 -5.37
C HIS A 404 -1.47 -9.50 -6.50
N SER A 405 -0.19 -9.10 -6.55
CA SER A 405 0.30 -8.36 -7.71
C SER A 405 0.21 -9.27 -8.94
N GLY A 406 -0.26 -8.69 -10.02
CA GLY A 406 -0.59 -9.40 -11.25
C GLY A 406 -0.63 -8.43 -12.41
N GLY A 407 -0.68 -8.97 -13.62
CA GLY A 407 -0.65 -8.18 -14.83
C GLY A 407 -0.38 -9.06 -16.04
N ARG A 408 0.06 -8.42 -17.12
CA ARG A 408 0.23 -9.01 -18.46
C ARG A 408 1.28 -10.12 -18.54
N VAL A 409 2.14 -10.21 -17.53
CA VAL A 409 3.25 -11.15 -17.42
C VAL A 409 3.24 -11.78 -16.01
N GLY A 410 2.06 -11.92 -15.40
CA GLY A 410 1.87 -12.57 -14.11
C GLY A 410 2.40 -11.77 -12.92
N LYS A 411 2.96 -12.48 -11.93
CA LYS A 411 3.28 -11.99 -10.59
C LYS A 411 4.80 -11.88 -10.38
N GLY A 412 5.32 -10.66 -10.55
CA GLY A 412 6.72 -10.31 -10.29
C GLY A 412 6.85 -8.81 -10.01
N ILE A 413 8.09 -8.32 -9.99
CA ILE A 413 8.36 -6.86 -10.01
C ILE A 413 8.52 -6.43 -11.47
N TYR A 414 7.66 -5.52 -11.90
CA TYR A 414 7.65 -4.96 -13.26
C TYR A 414 8.54 -3.72 -13.36
N PHE A 415 9.30 -3.63 -14.44
CA PHE A 415 10.08 -2.46 -14.85
C PHE A 415 9.89 -2.21 -16.35
N ALA A 416 10.26 -1.01 -16.81
CA ALA A 416 10.35 -0.68 -18.25
C ALA A 416 11.72 -0.08 -18.60
N SER A 417 12.17 -0.33 -19.83
CA SER A 417 13.27 0.42 -20.45
C SER A 417 12.82 1.79 -20.94
N GLU A 418 11.52 1.98 -21.19
CA GLU A 418 10.96 3.26 -21.64
C GLU A 418 10.33 4.05 -20.48
N ASN A 419 10.85 5.25 -20.17
CA ASN A 419 10.29 6.15 -19.16
C ASN A 419 8.77 6.34 -19.35
N SER A 420 8.34 6.63 -20.59
CA SER A 420 6.93 6.89 -20.91
C SER A 420 5.96 5.76 -20.53
N LYS A 421 6.42 4.50 -20.51
CA LYS A 421 5.65 3.33 -20.05
C LYS A 421 5.47 3.37 -18.53
N SER A 422 6.56 3.57 -17.78
CA SER A 422 6.53 3.61 -16.32
C SER A 422 5.89 4.89 -15.76
N ALA A 423 6.04 6.04 -16.43
CA ALA A 423 5.36 7.28 -16.09
C ALA A 423 3.83 7.16 -16.13
N GLY A 424 3.28 6.24 -16.93
CA GLY A 424 1.85 5.92 -16.96
C GLY A 424 1.29 5.30 -15.66
N TYR A 425 2.15 4.85 -14.75
CA TYR A 425 1.78 4.33 -13.43
C TYR A 425 1.98 5.36 -12.30
N VAL A 426 2.44 6.57 -12.62
CA VAL A 426 2.65 7.64 -11.64
C VAL A 426 1.34 8.39 -11.39
N THR A 427 0.80 8.27 -10.17
CA THR A 427 -0.31 9.12 -9.72
C THR A 427 0.23 10.24 -8.83
N THR A 428 0.06 11.48 -9.27
CA THR A 428 0.67 12.68 -8.67
C THR A 428 -0.10 13.22 -7.46
N MET A 429 0.59 14.00 -6.64
CA MET A 429 -0.02 14.90 -5.65
C MET A 429 0.05 16.35 -6.12
N HIS A 430 -0.88 17.19 -5.67
CA HIS A 430 -0.83 18.62 -5.94
C HIS A 430 -0.01 19.33 -4.85
N CYS A 431 1.05 20.05 -5.23
CA CYS A 431 1.89 20.86 -4.34
C CYS A 431 2.21 22.19 -5.02
N GLY A 432 1.97 23.32 -4.35
CA GLY A 432 2.37 24.65 -4.84
C GLY A 432 1.79 25.11 -6.19
N GLY A 433 0.79 24.40 -6.74
CA GLY A 433 0.26 24.60 -8.09
C GLY A 433 0.82 23.64 -9.16
N HIS A 434 1.74 22.74 -8.80
CA HIS A 434 2.30 21.70 -9.65
C HIS A 434 1.73 20.31 -9.31
N GLN A 435 1.78 19.39 -10.27
CA GLN A 435 1.55 17.96 -10.03
C GLN A 435 2.88 17.24 -9.84
N VAL A 436 3.20 16.94 -8.59
CA VAL A 436 4.45 16.26 -8.19
C VAL A 436 4.24 14.75 -8.23
N GLY A 437 5.14 14.05 -8.91
CA GLY A 437 5.19 12.59 -8.99
C GLY A 437 6.58 12.06 -8.71
N TYR A 438 6.66 10.77 -8.40
CA TYR A 438 7.91 10.08 -8.08
C TYR A 438 8.10 8.83 -8.93
N MET A 439 9.34 8.61 -9.39
CA MET A 439 9.74 7.42 -10.13
C MET A 439 11.04 6.85 -9.57
N PHE A 440 11.16 5.53 -9.54
CA PHE A 440 12.38 4.84 -9.17
C PHE A 440 13.15 4.37 -10.40
N LEU A 441 14.48 4.34 -10.26
CA LEU A 441 15.38 3.55 -11.10
C LEU A 441 16.00 2.45 -10.25
N GLY A 442 15.72 1.20 -10.61
CA GLY A 442 16.31 0.02 -9.99
C GLY A 442 17.44 -0.55 -10.84
N GLU A 443 18.54 -0.95 -10.22
CA GLU A 443 19.48 -1.90 -10.82
C GLU A 443 18.85 -3.29 -10.78
N VAL A 444 18.56 -3.84 -11.95
CA VAL A 444 17.91 -5.15 -12.10
C VAL A 444 18.91 -6.14 -12.67
N ALA A 445 19.20 -7.19 -11.90
CA ALA A 445 20.03 -8.32 -12.33
C ALA A 445 19.16 -9.30 -13.14
N LEU A 446 19.09 -9.09 -14.45
CA LEU A 446 18.21 -9.85 -15.36
C LEU A 446 18.75 -11.23 -15.70
N GLY A 447 20.08 -11.42 -15.68
CA GLY A 447 20.71 -12.69 -16.01
C GLY A 447 20.32 -13.19 -17.41
N LYS A 448 19.96 -14.48 -17.51
CA LYS A 448 19.47 -15.08 -18.76
C LYS A 448 17.98 -14.82 -18.95
N GLU A 449 17.68 -13.96 -19.92
CA GLU A 449 16.34 -13.46 -20.25
C GLU A 449 15.47 -14.50 -20.97
N HIS A 450 14.22 -14.68 -20.55
CA HIS A 450 13.20 -15.38 -21.34
C HIS A 450 12.31 -14.36 -22.07
N HIS A 451 12.31 -14.37 -23.41
CA HIS A 451 11.52 -13.41 -24.21
C HIS A 451 10.14 -13.95 -24.56
N ILE A 452 9.09 -13.18 -24.31
CA ILE A 452 7.71 -13.46 -24.73
C ILE A 452 7.15 -12.32 -25.58
N THR A 453 6.09 -12.60 -26.34
CA THR A 453 5.42 -11.66 -27.27
C THR A 453 3.89 -11.68 -27.18
N ILE A 454 3.35 -12.47 -26.25
CA ILE A 454 1.92 -12.59 -25.93
C ILE A 454 1.76 -12.49 -24.41
N ASP A 455 0.60 -12.02 -23.96
CA ASP A 455 0.28 -11.88 -22.54
C ASP A 455 0.20 -13.26 -21.86
N ASP A 456 0.90 -13.42 -20.74
CA ASP A 456 0.82 -14.60 -19.87
C ASP A 456 0.65 -14.16 -18.40
N PRO A 457 -0.60 -13.93 -17.95
CA PRO A 457 -0.90 -13.56 -16.56
C PRO A 457 -0.71 -14.72 -15.57
N SER A 458 -0.30 -15.92 -16.00
CA SER A 458 -0.13 -17.08 -15.12
C SER A 458 1.26 -17.21 -14.52
N LEU A 459 2.25 -16.47 -15.04
CA LEU A 459 3.66 -16.58 -14.64
C LEU A 459 3.89 -16.25 -13.16
N LYS A 460 4.59 -17.15 -12.47
CA LYS A 460 5.05 -17.02 -11.07
C LYS A 460 6.58 -17.15 -10.94
N SER A 461 7.25 -17.53 -12.02
CA SER A 461 8.70 -17.60 -12.18
C SER A 461 9.06 -17.53 -13.68
N PRO A 462 10.32 -17.28 -14.05
CA PRO A 462 10.80 -17.60 -15.38
C PRO A 462 10.74 -19.13 -15.63
N PRO A 463 10.76 -19.58 -16.88
CA PRO A 463 10.98 -21.00 -17.21
C PRO A 463 12.34 -21.51 -16.72
N SER A 464 12.47 -22.84 -16.57
CA SER A 464 13.68 -23.46 -16.03
C SER A 464 14.94 -23.07 -16.82
N GLY A 465 15.96 -22.59 -16.10
CA GLY A 465 17.22 -22.12 -16.68
C GLY A 465 17.17 -20.71 -17.24
N PHE A 466 16.22 -19.88 -16.83
CA PHE A 466 16.17 -18.43 -17.05
C PHE A 466 16.02 -17.69 -15.72
N ASP A 467 16.47 -16.44 -15.65
CA ASP A 467 16.54 -15.64 -14.41
C ASP A 467 15.53 -14.47 -14.41
N SER A 468 15.05 -14.07 -15.59
CA SER A 468 14.05 -13.02 -15.80
C SER A 468 13.12 -13.38 -16.96
N VAL A 469 11.98 -12.68 -17.05
CA VAL A 469 11.12 -12.67 -18.24
C VAL A 469 11.08 -11.26 -18.79
N ILE A 470 11.16 -11.10 -20.11
CA ILE A 470 10.94 -9.82 -20.78
C ILE A 470 9.86 -10.01 -21.83
N ALA A 471 8.73 -9.35 -21.66
CA ALA A 471 7.75 -9.23 -22.73
C ALA A 471 8.22 -8.14 -23.71
N ARG A 472 8.64 -8.56 -24.91
CA ARG A 472 9.36 -7.69 -25.85
C ARG A 472 8.41 -6.73 -26.55
N GLY A 473 8.71 -5.44 -26.47
CA GLY A 473 8.00 -4.38 -27.15
C GLY A 473 8.15 -4.43 -28.67
N GLN A 474 7.23 -3.76 -29.36
CA GLN A 474 7.43 -3.31 -30.74
C GLN A 474 8.51 -2.23 -30.81
N THR A 475 8.75 -1.50 -29.71
CA THR A 475 9.89 -0.61 -29.49
C THR A 475 10.79 -1.05 -28.32
N GLU A 476 12.04 -0.60 -28.40
CA GLU A 476 13.07 -0.65 -27.35
C GLU A 476 13.97 0.59 -27.53
N PRO A 477 14.51 1.23 -26.47
CA PRO A 477 15.55 2.26 -26.62
C PRO A 477 16.72 1.78 -27.49
N ASP A 478 17.28 2.64 -28.35
CA ASP A 478 18.37 2.28 -29.26
C ASP A 478 19.62 1.76 -28.52
N PRO A 479 19.94 0.45 -28.59
CA PRO A 479 21.05 -0.13 -27.83
C PRO A 479 22.43 0.31 -28.34
N ALA A 480 22.52 0.95 -29.51
CA ALA A 480 23.77 1.55 -29.98
C ALA A 480 24.13 2.84 -29.22
N GLN A 481 23.23 3.34 -28.37
CA GLN A 481 23.40 4.52 -27.51
C GLN A 481 23.39 4.16 -26.01
N ASP A 482 23.31 2.88 -25.65
CA ASP A 482 23.44 2.43 -24.26
C ASP A 482 24.83 2.81 -23.68
N ILE A 483 24.85 3.28 -22.43
CA ILE A 483 26.09 3.52 -21.66
C ILE A 483 26.16 2.57 -20.46
N GLU A 484 27.34 2.40 -19.87
CA GLU A 484 27.50 1.69 -18.60
C GLU A 484 27.82 2.66 -17.46
N LEU A 485 27.14 2.51 -16.32
CA LEU A 485 27.54 3.09 -15.04
C LEU A 485 28.15 1.98 -14.18
N GLU A 486 29.27 2.26 -13.52
CA GLU A 486 29.84 1.34 -12.52
C GLU A 486 29.13 1.55 -11.17
N LEU A 487 28.32 0.58 -10.74
CA LEU A 487 27.61 0.62 -9.47
C LEU A 487 28.06 -0.57 -8.59
N ASP A 488 28.66 -0.28 -7.44
CA ASP A 488 29.31 -1.26 -6.54
C ASP A 488 30.30 -2.21 -7.26
N GLY A 489 31.08 -1.67 -8.21
CA GLY A 489 32.05 -2.44 -8.99
C GLY A 489 31.44 -3.38 -10.03
N GLN A 490 30.16 -3.17 -10.40
CA GLN A 490 29.48 -3.88 -11.48
C GLN A 490 29.13 -2.91 -12.62
N PRO A 491 29.34 -3.27 -13.90
CA PRO A 491 28.81 -2.50 -15.02
C PRO A 491 27.29 -2.68 -15.09
N VAL A 492 26.57 -1.56 -15.14
CA VAL A 492 25.11 -1.50 -15.24
C VAL A 492 24.72 -0.70 -16.48
N VAL A 493 24.01 -1.33 -17.40
CA VAL A 493 23.57 -0.72 -18.66
C VAL A 493 22.46 0.30 -18.39
N VAL A 494 22.65 1.52 -18.87
CA VAL A 494 21.69 2.63 -18.82
C VAL A 494 21.39 3.08 -20.26
N PRO A 495 20.16 2.86 -20.76
CA PRO A 495 19.79 3.36 -22.08
C PRO A 495 19.84 4.88 -22.20
N GLN A 496 20.37 5.40 -23.31
CA GLN A 496 20.33 6.83 -23.65
C GLN A 496 19.66 7.11 -25.00
N GLY A 497 19.39 6.07 -25.80
CA GLY A 497 18.77 6.22 -27.12
C GLY A 497 17.26 6.44 -27.05
N PRO A 498 16.66 7.10 -28.06
CA PRO A 498 15.21 7.12 -28.23
C PRO A 498 14.68 5.72 -28.62
N PRO A 499 13.38 5.41 -28.40
CA PRO A 499 12.80 4.13 -28.79
C PRO A 499 12.84 3.90 -30.31
N VAL A 500 13.44 2.79 -30.72
CA VAL A 500 13.51 2.31 -32.11
C VAL A 500 12.64 1.07 -32.31
N GLN A 501 12.14 0.89 -33.53
CA GLN A 501 11.30 -0.25 -33.89
C GLN A 501 12.12 -1.55 -33.88
N CYS A 502 11.64 -2.58 -33.20
CA CYS A 502 12.23 -3.92 -33.15
C CYS A 502 11.62 -4.84 -34.21
N PRO A 503 12.28 -5.13 -35.35
CA PRO A 503 11.65 -5.84 -36.47
C PRO A 503 11.22 -7.27 -36.13
N SER A 504 11.95 -7.93 -35.23
CA SER A 504 11.65 -9.28 -34.72
C SER A 504 10.42 -9.36 -33.82
N PHE A 505 9.96 -8.23 -33.27
CA PHE A 505 8.87 -8.17 -32.29
C PHE A 505 7.69 -7.29 -32.75
N LYS A 506 7.65 -6.94 -34.05
CA LYS A 506 6.57 -6.15 -34.67
C LYS A 506 5.16 -6.74 -34.50
N SER A 507 5.05 -8.05 -34.29
CA SER A 507 3.77 -8.75 -34.01
C SER A 507 3.50 -9.01 -32.52
N SER A 508 4.26 -8.40 -31.62
CA SER A 508 4.05 -8.52 -30.17
C SER A 508 2.77 -7.82 -29.71
N SER A 509 2.08 -8.39 -28.71
CA SER A 509 0.98 -7.70 -28.01
C SER A 509 1.48 -6.55 -27.12
N PHE A 510 2.79 -6.40 -26.95
CA PHE A 510 3.41 -5.34 -26.16
C PHE A 510 3.93 -4.25 -27.07
N SER A 511 3.44 -3.00 -26.90
CA SER A 511 3.97 -1.86 -27.66
C SER A 511 5.40 -1.51 -27.23
N GLN A 512 5.67 -1.54 -25.93
CA GLN A 512 6.93 -1.20 -25.28
C GLN A 512 7.33 -2.37 -24.37
N SER A 513 8.64 -2.62 -24.16
CA SER A 513 9.12 -3.77 -23.38
C SER A 513 8.77 -3.69 -21.88
N GLU A 514 8.27 -4.80 -21.33
CA GLU A 514 8.01 -4.99 -19.89
C GLU A 514 9.02 -6.03 -19.35
N TYR A 515 9.87 -5.62 -18.40
CA TYR A 515 10.95 -6.41 -17.81
C TYR A 515 10.54 -6.92 -16.42
N LEU A 516 10.65 -8.23 -16.17
CA LEU A 516 10.19 -8.86 -14.93
C LEU A 516 11.24 -9.74 -14.24
N ILE A 517 11.31 -9.56 -12.92
CA ILE A 517 12.00 -10.46 -11.99
C ILE A 517 11.00 -11.06 -10.99
N TYR A 518 11.29 -12.28 -10.55
CA TYR A 518 10.42 -13.08 -9.67
C TYR A 518 11.05 -13.37 -8.31
N LYS A 519 12.10 -12.61 -7.96
CA LYS A 519 12.76 -12.61 -6.66
C LYS A 519 13.11 -11.17 -6.32
N GLU A 520 12.65 -10.63 -5.20
CA GLU A 520 12.90 -9.23 -4.83
C GLU A 520 14.39 -8.89 -4.76
N SER A 521 15.21 -9.85 -4.33
CA SER A 521 16.67 -9.78 -4.30
C SER A 521 17.35 -9.50 -5.65
N GLN A 522 16.66 -9.67 -6.80
CA GLN A 522 17.22 -9.35 -8.12
C GLN A 522 17.09 -7.85 -8.47
N CYS A 523 16.51 -7.02 -7.58
CA CYS A 523 16.50 -5.57 -7.69
C CYS A 523 17.20 -4.92 -6.49
N ARG A 524 17.97 -3.86 -6.76
CA ARG A 524 18.36 -2.85 -5.78
C ARG A 524 17.91 -1.48 -6.28
N LEU A 525 17.20 -0.73 -5.47
CA LEU A 525 16.88 0.66 -5.77
C LEU A 525 18.18 1.48 -5.78
N ARG A 526 18.38 2.26 -6.85
CA ARG A 526 19.57 3.11 -7.03
C ARG A 526 19.23 4.59 -7.02
N TYR A 527 18.10 4.97 -7.64
CA TYR A 527 17.66 6.36 -7.66
C TYR A 527 16.17 6.51 -7.44
N LEU A 528 15.81 7.63 -6.82
CA LEU A 528 14.46 8.19 -6.74
C LEU A 528 14.50 9.54 -7.46
N LEU A 529 13.50 9.80 -8.30
CA LEU A 529 13.38 11.02 -9.09
C LEU A 529 12.10 11.75 -8.72
N GLU A 530 12.18 13.05 -8.46
CA GLU A 530 11.03 13.95 -8.43
C GLU A 530 10.78 14.53 -9.82
N ILE A 531 9.55 14.38 -10.31
CA ILE A 531 9.10 14.86 -11.61
C ILE A 531 7.84 15.71 -11.47
N HIS A 532 7.72 16.72 -12.32
CA HIS A 532 6.45 17.42 -12.57
C HIS A 532 5.80 16.90 -13.85
N LEU A 533 4.46 16.77 -13.83
CA LEU A 533 3.60 16.39 -14.98
C LEU A 533 2.66 17.52 -15.42
#